data_AF-A0A7S2PCH7-F1
#
_entry.id   AF-A0A7S2PCH7-F1
#
_cell.length_a   1.000
_cell.length_b   1.000
_cell.length_c   1.000
_cell.angle_alpha   90.00
_cell.angle_beta   90.00
_cell.angle_gamma   90.00
#
_symmetry.space_group_name_H-M   'P 1'
#
loop_
_entity.id
_entity.type
_entity.pdbx_description
1 polymer ?
#
loop_
_entity_poly.entity_id
_entity_poly.type
_entity_poly.pdbx_seq_one_letter_code
_entity_poly.pdbx_strand_id
1 'polypeptide(L)'
;KSPSFSPSFFPARGGERQGPLRIQGCVGKYALLNGLYRLCPAEHSDRPCWTLGHEPPMFLFHSGRSRWVISNKLGDRSCYFAFVNDDGSGHPARCAGPWRRCDEQGNWSDDPALRVLEE
;
A
#
# COMPACT_ATOMS: atom_id res chain seq x y z
N LYS A 1 -33.52 -30.88 -7.99
CA LYS A 1 -32.40 -30.88 -7.01
C LYS A 1 -31.34 -29.93 -7.54
N SER A 2 -31.36 -28.67 -7.10
CA SER A 2 -30.37 -27.66 -7.47
C SER A 2 -29.38 -27.53 -6.32
N PRO A 3 -28.05 -27.59 -6.53
CA PRO A 3 -27.12 -27.33 -5.45
C PRO A 3 -27.11 -25.83 -5.18
N SER A 4 -27.44 -25.48 -3.95
CA SER A 4 -27.26 -24.18 -3.34
C SER A 4 -25.80 -23.76 -3.47
N PHE A 5 -25.56 -22.64 -4.15
CA PHE A 5 -24.31 -21.91 -4.06
C PHE A 5 -24.20 -21.34 -2.65
N SER A 6 -23.48 -22.05 -1.79
CA SER A 6 -22.94 -21.46 -0.57
C SER A 6 -21.96 -20.36 -0.98
N PRO A 7 -22.05 -19.13 -0.44
CA PRO A 7 -20.95 -18.19 -0.56
C PRO A 7 -19.83 -18.76 0.31
N SER A 8 -18.86 -19.41 -0.34
CA SER A 8 -17.59 -19.75 0.28
C SER A 8 -16.94 -18.44 0.72
N PHE A 9 -17.23 -18.03 1.95
CA PHE A 9 -16.49 -17.05 2.70
C PHE A 9 -15.11 -17.68 2.91
N PHE A 10 -14.22 -17.50 1.93
CA PHE A 10 -12.83 -17.88 2.09
C PHE A 10 -12.34 -17.15 3.34
N PRO A 11 -11.86 -17.85 4.37
CA PRO A 11 -11.24 -17.17 5.49
C PRO A 11 -10.02 -16.45 4.92
N ALA A 12 -10.01 -15.12 5.04
CA ALA A 12 -8.82 -14.32 4.79
C ALA A 12 -7.63 -15.03 5.46
N ARG A 13 -6.64 -15.43 4.66
CA ARG A 13 -5.40 -16.00 5.20
C ARG A 13 -4.71 -14.88 5.99
N GLY A 14 -4.93 -14.88 7.30
CA GLY A 14 -4.31 -13.95 8.24
C GLY A 14 -5.33 -13.04 8.91
N GLY A 15 -5.93 -13.52 10.01
CA GLY A 15 -6.69 -12.71 10.96
C GLY A 15 -5.79 -11.80 11.82
N GLU A 16 -4.80 -11.14 11.22
CA GLU A 16 -4.16 -10.00 11.87
C GLU A 16 -5.04 -8.77 11.63
N ARG A 17 -5.45 -8.12 12.71
CA ARG A 17 -6.16 -6.84 12.64
C ARG A 17 -5.26 -5.84 11.92
N GLN A 18 -5.57 -5.59 10.65
CA GLN A 18 -4.85 -4.59 9.88
C GLN A 18 -5.26 -3.21 10.38
N GLY A 19 -4.35 -2.60 11.14
CA GLY A 19 -4.53 -1.27 11.70
C GLY A 19 -4.34 -0.16 10.66
N PRO A 20 -4.63 1.08 11.04
CA PRO A 20 -4.20 2.22 10.24
C PRO A 20 -2.67 2.27 10.18
N LEU A 21 -2.15 2.85 9.11
CA LEU A 21 -0.72 3.02 8.89
C LEU A 21 -0.36 4.49 8.86
N ARG A 22 0.77 4.85 9.44
CA ARG A 22 1.30 6.20 9.33
C ARG A 22 2.48 6.24 8.37
N ILE A 23 2.37 7.08 7.35
CA ILE A 23 3.49 7.40 6.46
C ILE A 23 4.09 8.73 6.91
N GLN A 24 5.42 8.78 7.00
CA GLN A 24 6.14 9.99 7.39
C GLN A 24 7.53 10.08 6.73
N GLY A 25 8.13 11.27 6.81
CA GLY A 25 9.48 11.56 6.33
C GLY A 25 9.60 11.92 4.85
N CYS A 26 8.49 11.94 4.10
CA CYS A 26 8.49 12.50 2.75
C CYS A 26 8.66 14.03 2.82
N VAL A 27 9.45 14.61 1.91
CA VAL A 27 9.74 16.05 1.85
C VAL A 27 9.43 16.64 0.47
N GLY A 28 9.40 17.98 0.39
CA GLY A 28 9.15 18.71 -0.86
C GLY A 28 7.77 18.38 -1.44
N LYS A 29 7.69 18.19 -2.75
CA LYS A 29 6.42 17.86 -3.45
C LYS A 29 5.79 16.53 -3.03
N TYR A 30 6.52 15.66 -2.33
CA TYR A 30 6.01 14.38 -1.83
C TYR A 30 5.57 14.45 -0.37
N ALA A 31 5.65 15.62 0.29
CA ALA A 31 5.17 15.80 1.65
C ALA A 31 3.67 15.44 1.80
N LEU A 32 2.91 15.49 0.70
CA LEU A 32 1.51 15.07 0.62
C LEU A 32 1.29 13.56 0.84
N LEU A 33 2.34 12.73 0.73
CA LEU A 33 2.27 11.30 1.03
C LEU A 33 2.32 11.03 2.54
N ASN A 34 2.72 12.01 3.35
CA ASN A 34 2.72 11.85 4.80
C ASN A 34 1.29 11.91 5.34
N GLY A 35 0.96 11.03 6.26
CA GLY A 35 -0.36 11.04 6.89
C GLY A 35 -0.78 9.70 7.48
N LEU A 36 -1.99 9.68 8.02
CA LEU A 36 -2.62 8.49 8.57
C LEU A 36 -3.49 7.82 7.50
N TYR A 37 -3.01 6.70 6.99
CA TYR A 37 -3.68 5.86 6.03
C TYR A 37 -4.62 4.90 6.76
N ARG A 38 -5.89 4.95 6.40
CA ARG A 38 -6.92 4.09 6.99
C ARG A 38 -7.19 2.91 6.06
N LEU A 39 -7.46 1.75 6.65
CA LEU A 39 -7.80 0.55 5.89
C LEU A 39 -9.02 0.81 5.01
N CYS A 40 -8.90 0.45 3.73
CA CYS A 40 -10.00 0.48 2.78
C CYS A 40 -10.97 -0.69 3.05
N PRO A 41 -12.28 -0.51 2.84
CA PRO A 41 -13.22 -1.63 2.83
C PRO A 41 -12.99 -2.62 1.68
N ALA A 42 -12.31 -2.18 0.62
CA ALA A 42 -12.00 -2.98 -0.55
C ALA A 42 -10.55 -3.45 -0.53
N GLU A 43 -10.34 -4.72 -0.90
CA GLU A 43 -9.02 -5.31 -1.12
C GLU A 43 -8.52 -5.05 -2.55
N HIS A 44 -7.21 -5.07 -2.74
CA HIS A 44 -6.57 -5.02 -4.04
C HIS A 44 -5.61 -6.19 -4.18
N SER A 45 -5.81 -7.04 -5.19
CA SER A 45 -5.01 -8.25 -5.41
C SER A 45 -4.99 -9.21 -4.20
N ASP A 46 -6.17 -9.49 -3.63
CA ASP A 46 -6.37 -10.36 -2.45
C ASP A 46 -5.56 -9.92 -1.22
N ARG A 47 -5.24 -8.62 -1.18
CA ARG A 47 -4.43 -8.00 -0.14
C ARG A 47 -5.07 -6.70 0.34
N PRO A 48 -4.78 -6.31 1.58
CA PRO A 48 -5.25 -5.06 2.14
C PRO A 48 -4.82 -3.85 1.30
N CYS A 49 -5.66 -2.83 1.34
CA CYS A 49 -5.37 -1.52 0.80
C CYS A 49 -5.63 -0.49 1.90
N TRP A 50 -4.84 0.57 1.94
CA TRP A 50 -5.08 1.72 2.79
C TRP A 50 -5.22 2.98 1.96
N THR A 51 -5.97 3.96 2.47
CA THR A 51 -6.21 5.24 1.82
C THR A 51 -5.97 6.40 2.78
N LEU A 52 -5.38 7.46 2.24
CA LEU A 52 -5.28 8.76 2.86
C LEU A 52 -6.30 9.67 2.18
N GLY A 53 -7.25 10.19 2.96
CA GLY A 53 -8.41 10.97 2.50
C GLY A 53 -8.09 12.39 2.02
N HIS A 54 -6.95 12.61 1.35
CA HIS A 54 -6.66 13.85 0.64
C HIS A 54 -7.42 13.94 -0.69
N GLU A 55 -7.38 15.11 -1.31
CA GLU A 55 -7.80 15.33 -2.70
C GLU A 55 -6.59 15.82 -3.52
N PRO A 56 -6.07 15.02 -4.46
CA PRO A 56 -6.49 13.65 -4.81
C PRO A 56 -6.15 12.64 -3.69
N PRO A 57 -6.94 11.55 -3.57
CA PRO A 57 -6.68 10.52 -2.55
C PRO A 57 -5.38 9.79 -2.84
N MET A 58 -4.68 9.38 -1.79
CA MET A 58 -3.50 8.52 -1.90
C MET A 58 -3.86 7.12 -1.41
N PHE A 59 -3.33 6.12 -2.07
CA PHE A 59 -3.54 4.71 -1.78
C PHE A 59 -2.21 4.03 -1.54
N LEU A 60 -2.18 3.14 -0.54
CA LEU A 60 -1.11 2.20 -0.28
C LEU A 60 -1.67 0.80 -0.51
N PHE A 61 -1.13 0.06 -1.48
CA PHE A 61 -1.65 -1.26 -1.83
C PHE A 61 -0.56 -2.16 -2.41
N HIS A 62 -0.80 -3.47 -2.42
CA HIS A 62 0.11 -4.42 -3.04
C HIS A 62 -0.16 -4.50 -4.55
N SER A 63 0.90 -4.47 -5.36
CA SER A 63 0.77 -4.47 -6.83
C SER A 63 0.44 -5.84 -7.44
N GLY A 64 -0.03 -6.81 -6.64
CA GLY A 64 -0.23 -8.21 -7.05
C GLY A 64 1.02 -9.00 -7.46
N ARG A 65 2.22 -8.40 -7.42
CA ARG A 65 3.49 -9.04 -7.81
C ARG A 65 4.39 -9.22 -6.59
N SER A 66 5.27 -8.25 -6.34
CA SER A 66 6.32 -8.37 -5.32
C SER A 66 6.62 -7.05 -4.61
N ARG A 67 5.63 -6.15 -4.53
CA ARG A 67 5.84 -4.80 -3.99
C ARG A 67 4.57 -4.15 -3.47
N TRP A 68 4.76 -3.33 -2.46
CA TRP A 68 3.79 -2.35 -1.98
C TRP A 68 4.06 -1.01 -2.65
N VAL A 69 3.01 -0.33 -3.08
CA VAL A 69 3.11 0.93 -3.84
C VAL A 69 2.23 2.01 -3.21
N ILE A 70 2.69 3.25 -3.31
CA ILE A 70 1.90 4.44 -2.98
C ILE A 70 1.55 5.17 -4.27
N SER A 71 0.25 5.34 -4.56
CA SER A 71 -0.23 6.00 -5.78
C SER A 71 -1.49 6.82 -5.51
N ASN A 72 -1.80 7.78 -6.38
CA ASN A 72 -3.08 8.48 -6.37
C ASN A 72 -4.20 7.72 -7.09
N LYS A 73 -3.92 6.53 -7.61
CA LYS A 73 -4.88 5.67 -8.30
C LYS A 73 -4.69 4.22 -7.88
N LEU A 74 -5.80 3.52 -7.70
CA LEU A 74 -5.79 2.06 -7.58
C LEU A 74 -5.66 1.44 -8.97
N GLY A 75 -4.71 0.51 -9.13
CA GLY A 75 -4.55 -0.27 -10.36
C GLY A 75 -3.11 -0.64 -10.68
N ASP A 76 -2.95 -1.44 -11.73
CA ASP A 76 -1.67 -2.07 -12.10
C ASP A 76 -0.74 -1.20 -12.98
N ARG A 77 -1.19 0.00 -13.37
CA ARG A 77 -0.47 0.83 -14.36
C ARG A 77 0.43 1.84 -13.67
N SER A 78 1.73 1.57 -13.75
CA SER A 78 2.99 2.37 -13.72
C SER A 78 3.11 3.75 -13.07
N CYS A 79 2.05 4.44 -12.66
CA CYS A 79 2.13 5.76 -12.02
C CYS A 79 1.97 5.63 -10.51
N TYR A 80 3.06 5.27 -9.83
CA TYR A 80 3.16 5.30 -8.37
C TYR A 80 4.29 6.24 -7.97
N PHE A 81 4.16 6.85 -6.80
CA PHE A 81 5.13 7.83 -6.28
C PHE A 81 6.27 7.15 -5.53
N ALA A 82 5.95 6.09 -4.80
CA ALA A 82 6.91 5.32 -4.03
C ALA A 82 6.55 3.84 -4.01
N PHE A 83 7.54 2.98 -3.78
CA PHE A 83 7.32 1.55 -3.58
C PHE A 83 8.35 0.96 -2.62
N VAL A 84 8.00 -0.16 -2.00
CA VAL A 84 8.93 -1.05 -1.29
C VAL A 84 8.70 -2.48 -1.79
N ASN A 85 9.78 -3.25 -1.93
CA ASN A 85 9.66 -4.66 -2.30
C ASN A 85 9.08 -5.45 -1.14
N ASP A 86 8.08 -6.29 -1.42
CA ASP A 86 7.57 -7.27 -0.46
C ASP A 86 8.59 -8.42 -0.39
N ASP A 87 9.20 -8.58 0.78
CA ASP A 87 10.12 -9.66 1.14
C ASP A 87 9.38 -10.92 1.63
N GLY A 88 8.05 -10.95 1.44
CA GLY A 88 7.18 -12.00 1.97
C GLY A 88 6.63 -11.67 3.35
N SER A 89 6.98 -10.51 3.93
CA SER A 89 6.39 -10.00 5.18
C SER A 89 4.88 -9.83 5.08
N GLY A 90 4.35 -9.61 3.86
CA GLY A 90 2.91 -9.50 3.62
C GLY A 90 2.28 -8.24 4.20
N HIS A 91 3.11 -7.29 4.65
CA HIS A 91 2.67 -6.02 5.21
C HIS A 91 3.70 -4.90 4.94
N PRO A 92 3.29 -3.73 4.44
CA PRO A 92 4.21 -2.68 3.96
C PRO A 92 5.09 -2.07 5.06
N ALA A 93 4.63 -2.05 6.32
CA ALA A 93 5.40 -1.56 7.46
C ALA A 93 6.48 -2.55 7.94
N ARG A 94 6.39 -3.82 7.50
CA ARG A 94 7.26 -4.91 7.95
C ARG A 94 8.30 -5.31 6.90
N CYS A 95 8.24 -4.73 5.70
CA CYS A 95 9.24 -4.98 4.65
C CYS A 95 10.62 -4.46 5.09
N ALA A 96 11.65 -5.29 4.97
CA ALA A 96 13.02 -4.95 5.38
C ALA A 96 13.74 -3.99 4.41
N GLY A 97 13.29 -3.93 3.16
CA GLY A 97 13.90 -3.10 2.12
C GLY A 97 13.61 -1.61 2.27
N PRO A 98 14.46 -0.72 1.71
CA PRO A 98 14.19 0.71 1.70
C PRO A 98 13.00 1.02 0.80
N TRP A 99 12.23 2.04 1.19
CA TRP A 99 11.28 2.66 0.28
C TRP A 99 12.04 3.39 -0.82
N ARG A 100 11.56 3.24 -2.06
CA ARG A 100 12.11 3.88 -3.25
C ARG A 100 11.10 4.86 -3.79
N ARG A 101 11.58 6.01 -4.26
CA ARG A 101 10.75 7.11 -4.77
C ARG A 101 11.20 7.52 -6.17
N CYS A 102 10.23 7.87 -7.00
CA CYS A 102 10.50 8.43 -8.33
C CYS A 102 10.78 9.93 -8.19
N ASP A 103 11.85 10.45 -8.77
CA ASP A 103 12.12 11.88 -8.83
C ASP A 103 11.35 12.58 -9.97
N GLU A 104 11.66 13.85 -10.25
CA GLU A 104 11.05 14.62 -11.35
C GLU A 104 11.49 14.17 -12.74
N GLN A 105 12.64 13.53 -12.81
CA GLN A 105 13.28 13.10 -14.05
C GLN A 105 12.89 11.64 -14.39
N GLY A 106 12.10 11.00 -13.53
CA GLY A 106 11.68 9.61 -13.69
C GLY A 106 12.66 8.59 -13.10
N ASN A 107 13.69 9.04 -12.39
CA ASN A 107 14.66 8.14 -11.76
C ASN A 107 14.17 7.66 -10.42
N TRP A 108 14.46 6.39 -10.11
CA TRP A 108 14.11 5.76 -8.85
C TRP A 108 15.31 5.69 -7.92
N SER A 109 15.21 6.37 -6.78
CA SER A 109 16.22 6.33 -5.72
C SER A 109 15.62 5.90 -4.39
N ASP A 110 16.48 5.37 -3.52
CA ASP A 110 16.09 4.98 -2.17
C ASP A 110 15.87 6.23 -1.33
N ASP A 111 14.76 6.25 -0.58
CA ASP A 111 14.38 7.34 0.31
C ASP A 111 14.40 6.85 1.76
N PRO A 112 15.54 6.99 2.46
CA PRO A 112 15.68 6.50 3.84
C PRO A 112 14.84 7.30 4.85
N ALA A 113 14.32 8.46 4.45
CA ALA A 113 13.45 9.26 5.29
C ALA A 113 12.02 8.72 5.27
N LEU A 114 11.56 8.15 4.15
CA LEU A 114 10.22 7.59 4.02
C LEU A 114 10.08 6.34 4.90
N ARG A 115 9.14 6.39 5.84
CA ARG A 115 8.81 5.30 6.75
C ARG A 115 7.31 5.04 6.78
N VAL A 116 6.95 3.77 6.91
CA VAL A 116 5.58 3.32 7.15
C VAL A 116 5.55 2.62 8.50
N LEU A 117 4.68 3.08 9.39
CA LEU A 117 4.55 2.58 10.76
C LEU A 117 3.13 2.07 11.00
N GLU A 118 3.01 1.03 11.84
CA GLU A 118 1.74 0.62 12.42
C GLU A 118 1.36 1.58 13.56
N GLU A 119 0.07 1.91 13.68
CA GLU A 119 -0.51 2.73 14.76
C GLU A 119 -1.44 1.91 15.66
#